data_AF-A0A2R7Y9V9-F1
#
_entry.id   AF-A0A2R7Y9V9-F1
#
_cell.length_a   1.000
_cell.length_b   1.000
_cell.length_c   1.000
_cell.angle_alpha   90.00
_cell.angle_beta   90.00
_cell.angle_gamma   90.00
#
_symmetry.space_group_name_H-M   'P 1'
#
loop_
_entity.id
_entity.type
_entity.pdbx_description
1 polymer ?
#
loop_
_entity_poly.entity_id
_entity_poly.type
_entity_poly.pdbx_seq_one_letter_code
_entity_poly.pdbx_strand_id
1 'polypeptide(L)'
;MKLYPLSQASRTATNINNISRRLGIDVLTFEPVTLNGIVILADGTPDDCAIAVIAYHLNGKKSVGVVKPEEKRYDVFRYLPVYLKYKVDKIAVLIDQENEGLASVFNKIEKKVSETGIVIQNAAKERRLKVYRCRHGVKEFQLISIVNGLDEHPFERHTIEDHLLKVAEKLPEVKISSNDPKKVWNELKDRQYEVYKKLKETKDIEDVFPQQVKGLKCLCE
;
A
#
# COMPACT_ATOMS: atom_id res chain seq x y z
N MET A 1 -8.40 -3.95 -10.15
CA MET A 1 -8.23 -4.97 -9.12
C MET A 1 -9.43 -4.90 -8.18
N LYS A 2 -9.98 -6.05 -7.79
CA LYS A 2 -10.96 -6.15 -6.70
C LYS A 2 -10.23 -6.43 -5.39
N LEU A 3 -10.66 -5.79 -4.31
CA LEU A 3 -10.14 -5.93 -2.96
C LEU A 3 -11.11 -6.78 -2.16
N TYR A 4 -10.62 -7.90 -1.63
CA TYR A 4 -11.35 -8.79 -0.73
C TYR A 4 -10.80 -8.63 0.70
N PRO A 5 -11.55 -8.03 1.64
CA PRO A 5 -11.06 -7.87 3.01
C PRO A 5 -10.90 -9.22 3.70
N LEU A 6 -9.69 -9.52 4.20
CA LEU A 6 -9.47 -10.75 4.97
C LEU A 6 -10.18 -10.72 6.34
N SER A 7 -10.60 -9.54 6.79
CA SER A 7 -11.52 -9.34 7.91
C SER A 7 -12.63 -8.38 7.48
N GLN A 8 -13.85 -8.91 7.30
CA GLN A 8 -14.99 -8.16 6.76
C GLN A 8 -15.46 -7.03 7.69
N ALA A 9 -15.34 -7.22 9.02
CA ALA A 9 -15.71 -6.23 10.03
C ALA A 9 -14.57 -5.24 10.37
N SER A 10 -13.46 -5.27 9.62
CA SER A 10 -12.31 -4.40 9.91
C SER A 10 -12.59 -2.93 9.58
N ARG A 11 -11.85 -2.04 10.28
CA ARG A 11 -11.86 -0.61 9.97
C ARG A 11 -11.37 -0.34 8.54
N THR A 12 -10.40 -1.11 8.05
CA THR A 12 -9.94 -1.05 6.65
C THR A 12 -11.06 -1.37 5.67
N ALA A 13 -11.84 -2.43 5.88
CA ALA A 13 -12.99 -2.75 5.03
C ALA A 13 -14.03 -1.60 5.02
N THR A 14 -14.30 -1.04 6.20
CA THR A 14 -15.21 0.10 6.36
C THR A 14 -14.70 1.35 5.62
N ASN A 15 -13.42 1.68 5.78
CA ASN A 15 -12.80 2.84 5.14
C ASN A 15 -12.82 2.70 3.61
N ILE A 16 -12.41 1.53 3.09
CA ILE A 16 -12.44 1.23 1.65
C ILE A 16 -13.88 1.31 1.12
N ASN A 17 -14.87 0.75 1.83
CA ASN A 17 -16.27 0.82 1.42
C ASN A 17 -16.77 2.27 1.36
N ASN A 18 -16.50 3.06 2.41
CA ASN A 18 -16.94 4.44 2.50
C ASN A 18 -16.36 5.30 1.37
N ILE A 19 -15.05 5.22 1.11
CA ILE A 19 -14.44 5.98 0.02
C ILE A 19 -14.91 5.47 -1.34
N SER A 20 -15.09 4.15 -1.51
CA SER A 20 -15.56 3.56 -2.77
C SER A 20 -16.96 4.05 -3.13
N ARG A 21 -17.89 4.04 -2.16
CA ARG A 21 -19.24 4.59 -2.33
C ARG A 21 -19.22 6.07 -2.63
N ARG A 22 -18.43 6.86 -1.88
CA ARG A 22 -18.36 8.31 -2.05
C ARG A 22 -17.72 8.73 -3.39
N LEU A 23 -16.81 7.92 -3.92
CA LEU A 23 -16.20 8.13 -5.23
C LEU A 23 -17.01 7.48 -6.37
N GLY A 24 -17.97 6.61 -6.08
CA GLY A 24 -18.67 5.83 -7.10
C GLY A 24 -17.73 4.90 -7.86
N ILE A 25 -16.83 4.22 -7.15
CA ILE A 25 -15.95 3.18 -7.70
C ILE A 25 -16.33 1.82 -7.10
N ASP A 26 -16.28 0.79 -7.92
CA ASP A 26 -16.61 -0.58 -7.52
C ASP A 26 -15.32 -1.41 -7.43
N VAL A 27 -14.66 -1.36 -6.28
CA VAL A 27 -13.40 -2.08 -6.02
C VAL A 27 -13.49 -3.10 -4.91
N LEU A 28 -14.47 -2.98 -4.00
CA LEU A 28 -14.60 -3.88 -2.86
C LEU A 28 -15.50 -5.08 -3.22
N THR A 29 -15.09 -6.29 -2.87
CA THR A 29 -15.94 -7.48 -2.98
C THR A 29 -15.93 -8.27 -1.68
N PHE A 30 -17.10 -8.80 -1.29
CA PHE A 30 -17.27 -9.69 -0.14
C PHE A 30 -17.58 -11.12 -0.56
N GLU A 31 -17.76 -11.36 -1.86
CA GLU A 31 -18.00 -12.69 -2.39
C GLU A 31 -16.73 -13.53 -2.27
N PRO A 32 -16.83 -14.82 -1.89
CA PRO A 32 -15.69 -15.72 -1.90
C PRO A 32 -15.08 -15.81 -3.30
N VAL A 33 -13.80 -15.45 -3.41
CA VAL A 33 -13.06 -15.44 -4.67
C VAL A 33 -11.68 -16.04 -4.49
N THR A 34 -11.14 -16.65 -5.55
CA THR A 34 -9.74 -17.03 -5.59
C THR A 34 -8.87 -15.77 -5.56
N LEU A 35 -7.93 -15.72 -4.64
CA LEU A 35 -7.04 -14.57 -4.47
C LEU A 35 -5.77 -14.76 -5.31
N ASN A 36 -5.41 -13.72 -6.08
CA ASN A 36 -4.13 -13.65 -6.81
C ASN A 36 -2.97 -13.26 -5.90
N GLY A 37 -3.25 -12.76 -4.71
CA GLY A 37 -2.25 -12.33 -3.75
C GLY A 37 -2.90 -11.65 -2.55
N ILE A 38 -2.08 -11.19 -1.62
CA ILE A 38 -2.52 -10.42 -0.45
C ILE A 38 -1.76 -9.09 -0.41
N VAL A 39 -2.48 -8.02 -0.11
CA VAL A 39 -1.96 -6.69 0.21
C VAL A 39 -2.07 -6.49 1.73
N ILE A 40 -0.94 -6.23 2.37
CA ILE A 40 -0.82 -5.89 3.79
C ILE A 40 -0.52 -4.40 3.88
N LEU A 41 -1.38 -3.65 4.56
CA LEU A 41 -1.18 -2.24 4.86
C LEU A 41 -0.55 -2.12 6.24
N ALA A 42 0.70 -1.66 6.33
CA ALA A 42 1.44 -1.62 7.59
C ALA A 42 1.21 -0.34 8.42
N ASP A 43 0.55 0.67 7.82
CA ASP A 43 0.46 2.03 8.36
C ASP A 43 -0.99 2.59 8.37
N GLY A 44 -1.13 3.90 8.16
CA GLY A 44 -2.27 4.70 8.57
C GLY A 44 -3.56 4.49 7.76
N THR A 45 -4.63 5.16 8.18
CA THR A 45 -5.92 5.17 7.43
C THR A 45 -5.78 5.69 5.99
N PRO A 46 -4.92 6.68 5.66
CA PRO A 46 -4.77 7.14 4.28
C PRO A 46 -4.38 6.04 3.29
N ASP A 47 -3.64 5.01 3.72
CA ASP A 47 -3.36 3.81 2.91
C ASP A 47 -4.63 3.08 2.47
N ASP A 48 -5.67 3.01 3.31
CA ASP A 48 -6.94 2.34 2.99
C ASP A 48 -7.64 3.04 1.80
N CYS A 49 -7.60 4.37 1.78
CA CYS A 49 -8.23 5.14 0.72
C CYS A 49 -7.37 5.16 -0.55
N ALA A 50 -6.04 5.28 -0.40
CA ALA A 50 -5.11 5.23 -1.52
C ALA A 50 -5.20 3.89 -2.25
N ILE A 51 -5.20 2.76 -1.52
CA ILE A 51 -5.30 1.43 -2.14
C ILE A 51 -6.61 1.24 -2.90
N ALA A 52 -7.72 1.80 -2.42
CA ALA A 52 -9.01 1.73 -3.11
C ALA A 52 -8.96 2.44 -4.47
N VAL A 53 -8.36 3.64 -4.52
CA VAL A 53 -8.22 4.40 -5.77
C VAL A 53 -7.24 3.74 -6.72
N ILE A 54 -6.11 3.24 -6.23
CA ILE A 54 -5.14 2.51 -7.07
C ILE A 54 -5.78 1.24 -7.63
N ALA A 55 -6.51 0.48 -6.81
CA ALA A 55 -7.20 -0.74 -7.23
C ALA A 55 -8.23 -0.48 -8.34
N TYR A 56 -8.93 0.67 -8.29
CA TYR A 56 -9.84 1.12 -9.34
C TYR A 56 -9.12 1.27 -10.68
N HIS A 57 -7.97 1.96 -10.69
CA HIS A 57 -7.15 2.14 -11.89
C HIS A 57 -6.54 0.82 -12.42
N LEU A 58 -6.35 -0.17 -11.57
CA LEU A 58 -5.89 -1.52 -11.95
C LEU A 58 -7.01 -2.42 -12.54
N ASN A 59 -8.10 -1.85 -13.06
CA ASN A 59 -9.06 -2.48 -13.99
C ASN A 59 -9.78 -3.77 -13.52
N GLY A 60 -10.29 -3.83 -12.28
CA GLY A 60 -11.21 -4.88 -11.73
C GLY A 60 -10.97 -6.40 -11.94
N LYS A 61 -10.07 -6.90 -12.79
CA LYS A 61 -10.08 -8.28 -13.32
C LYS A 61 -9.53 -9.35 -12.37
N LYS A 62 -8.63 -8.96 -11.48
CA LYS A 62 -7.98 -9.82 -10.49
C LYS A 62 -8.45 -9.44 -9.10
N SER A 63 -8.59 -10.44 -8.22
CA SER A 63 -9.00 -10.24 -6.83
C SER A 63 -7.81 -10.46 -5.91
N VAL A 64 -7.54 -9.53 -5.00
CA VAL A 64 -6.50 -9.66 -3.99
C VAL A 64 -7.09 -9.53 -2.61
N GLY A 65 -6.53 -10.29 -1.66
CA GLY A 65 -6.83 -10.10 -0.26
C GLY A 65 -6.29 -8.75 0.20
N VAL A 66 -7.01 -8.02 1.05
CA VAL A 66 -6.50 -6.82 1.71
C VAL A 66 -6.64 -6.96 3.22
N VAL A 67 -5.60 -6.58 3.95
CA VAL A 67 -5.57 -6.64 5.41
C VAL A 67 -4.72 -5.52 5.97
N LYS A 68 -5.14 -5.00 7.12
CA LYS A 68 -4.34 -4.15 7.99
C LYS A 68 -4.27 -4.84 9.35
N PRO A 69 -3.13 -5.45 9.71
CA PRO A 69 -2.95 -6.09 11.01
C PRO A 69 -2.93 -5.04 12.14
N GLU A 70 -3.04 -5.49 13.39
CA GLU A 70 -2.90 -4.62 14.57
C GLU A 70 -1.45 -4.17 14.75
N GLU A 71 -0.51 -5.04 14.38
CA GLU A 71 0.91 -4.74 14.34
C GLU A 71 1.20 -3.69 13.29
N LYS A 72 2.17 -2.83 13.62
CA LYS A 72 2.50 -1.68 12.78
C LYS A 72 3.86 -1.85 12.14
N ARG A 73 4.04 -1.22 10.99
CA ARG A 73 5.33 -1.01 10.35
C ARG A 73 6.11 -2.32 10.19
N TYR A 74 7.28 -2.45 10.83
CA TYR A 74 8.14 -3.62 10.66
C TYR A 74 7.61 -4.90 11.32
N ASP A 75 6.71 -4.80 12.29
CA ASP A 75 6.24 -5.98 13.01
C ASP A 75 5.23 -6.78 12.18
N VAL A 76 4.62 -6.19 11.14
CA VAL A 76 3.75 -6.92 10.20
C VAL A 76 4.48 -8.07 9.51
N PHE A 77 5.79 -7.94 9.30
CA PHE A 77 6.60 -8.94 8.62
C PHE A 77 6.75 -10.23 9.45
N ARG A 78 6.58 -10.14 10.78
CA ARG A 78 6.59 -11.32 11.66
C ARG A 78 5.42 -12.26 11.40
N TYR A 79 4.34 -11.74 10.81
CA TYR A 79 3.10 -12.47 10.57
C TYR A 79 2.94 -12.94 9.13
N LEU A 80 3.94 -12.74 8.27
CA LEU A 80 3.92 -13.28 6.89
C LEU A 80 3.53 -14.77 6.83
N PRO A 81 4.04 -15.66 7.71
CA PRO A 81 3.64 -17.07 7.68
C PRO A 81 2.13 -17.30 7.84
N VAL A 82 1.42 -16.44 8.58
CA VAL A 82 -0.04 -16.54 8.79
C VAL A 82 -0.78 -16.39 7.47
N TYR A 83 -0.29 -15.55 6.56
CA TYR A 83 -0.94 -15.27 5.29
C TYR A 83 -0.67 -16.36 4.24
N LEU A 84 0.37 -17.18 4.40
CA LEU A 84 0.65 -18.33 3.53
C LEU A 84 -0.39 -19.46 3.64
N LYS A 85 -1.32 -19.38 4.60
CA LYS A 85 -2.47 -20.31 4.70
C LYS A 85 -3.53 -20.07 3.63
N TYR A 86 -3.58 -18.86 3.05
CA TYR A 86 -4.54 -18.50 2.00
C TYR A 86 -4.17 -19.05 0.62
N LYS A 87 -3.15 -19.93 0.54
CA LYS A 87 -2.67 -20.56 -0.71
C LYS A 87 -2.33 -19.54 -1.82
N VAL A 88 -1.93 -18.34 -1.41
CA VAL A 88 -1.37 -17.33 -2.31
C VAL A 88 0.15 -17.49 -2.39
N ASP A 89 0.69 -17.21 -3.56
CA ASP A 89 2.12 -17.21 -3.85
C ASP A 89 2.71 -15.79 -3.89
N LYS A 90 1.90 -14.75 -3.66
CA LYS A 90 2.36 -13.35 -3.63
C LYS A 90 1.75 -12.56 -2.49
N ILE A 91 2.60 -11.82 -1.80
CA ILE A 91 2.23 -10.92 -0.71
C ILE A 91 2.90 -9.58 -0.95
N ALA A 92 2.12 -8.52 -1.08
CA ALA A 92 2.61 -7.15 -1.08
C ALA A 92 2.43 -6.52 0.30
N VAL A 93 3.43 -5.76 0.75
CA VAL A 93 3.39 -5.00 1.99
C VAL A 93 3.68 -3.55 1.68
N LEU A 94 2.73 -2.67 1.98
CA LEU A 94 2.90 -1.22 1.91
C LEU A 94 3.35 -0.71 3.28
N ILE A 95 4.44 0.06 3.30
CA ILE A 95 5.04 0.59 4.52
C ILE A 95 5.57 2.02 4.33
N ASP A 96 5.40 2.89 5.30
CA ASP A 96 5.98 4.23 5.33
C ASP A 96 7.50 4.18 5.56
N GLN A 97 8.26 4.98 4.79
CA GLN A 97 9.69 5.19 5.02
C GLN A 97 9.91 5.89 6.38
N GLU A 98 9.00 6.78 6.76
CA GLU A 98 9.15 7.70 7.90
C GLU A 98 10.44 8.52 7.75
N ASN A 99 11.21 8.72 8.82
CA ASN A 99 12.45 9.49 8.85
C ASN A 99 13.71 8.66 8.55
N GLU A 100 13.57 7.44 8.02
CA GLU A 100 14.70 6.53 7.80
C GLU A 100 15.22 6.57 6.37
N GLY A 101 16.51 6.30 6.17
CA GLY A 101 17.03 6.06 4.81
C GLY A 101 16.49 4.75 4.21
N LEU A 102 16.23 4.73 2.90
CA LEU A 102 15.66 3.56 2.21
C LEU A 102 16.46 2.27 2.43
N ALA A 103 17.79 2.35 2.46
CA ALA A 103 18.64 1.19 2.77
C ALA A 103 18.38 0.63 4.17
N SER A 104 18.19 1.51 5.18
CA SER A 104 17.81 1.10 6.54
C SER A 104 16.45 0.42 6.56
N VAL A 105 15.45 0.99 5.88
CA VAL A 105 14.10 0.42 5.78
C VAL A 105 14.16 -1.01 5.25
N PHE A 106 14.80 -1.22 4.09
CA PHE A 106 14.86 -2.55 3.51
C PHE A 106 15.71 -3.54 4.33
N ASN A 107 16.81 -3.10 4.93
CA ASN A 107 17.61 -3.98 5.80
C ASN A 107 16.79 -4.44 7.02
N LYS A 108 15.96 -3.56 7.59
CA LYS A 108 15.05 -3.92 8.68
C LYS A 108 13.95 -4.88 8.24
N ILE A 109 13.39 -4.69 7.05
CA ILE A 109 12.43 -5.62 6.44
C ILE A 109 13.08 -7.00 6.29
N GLU A 110 14.24 -7.08 5.63
CA GLU A 110 14.97 -8.34 5.37
C GLU A 110 15.30 -9.07 6.68
N LYS A 111 15.73 -8.32 7.71
CA LYS A 111 15.97 -8.86 9.05
C LYS A 111 14.70 -9.44 9.66
N LYS A 112 13.60 -8.69 9.67
CA LYS A 112 12.31 -9.13 10.25
C LYS A 112 11.71 -10.32 9.52
N VAL A 113 11.86 -10.39 8.20
CA VAL A 113 11.46 -11.56 7.41
C VAL A 113 12.30 -12.77 7.80
N SER A 114 13.62 -12.62 7.93
CA SER A 114 14.52 -13.72 8.30
C SER A 114 14.25 -14.26 9.70
N GLU A 115 13.83 -13.41 10.64
CA GLU A 115 13.41 -13.79 12.00
C GLU A 115 12.23 -14.79 12.02
N THR A 116 11.49 -14.93 10.92
CA THR A 116 10.33 -15.83 10.83
C THR A 116 10.65 -17.22 10.24
N GLY A 117 11.92 -17.49 9.94
CA GLY A 117 12.32 -18.71 9.24
C GLY A 117 12.06 -18.69 7.73
N ILE A 118 11.69 -17.52 7.18
CA ILE A 118 11.58 -17.30 5.74
C ILE A 118 12.99 -17.02 5.18
N VAL A 119 13.36 -17.78 4.14
CA VAL A 119 14.63 -17.61 3.43
C VAL A 119 14.40 -16.74 2.19
N ILE A 120 15.14 -15.63 2.08
CA ILE A 120 15.17 -14.78 0.88
C ILE A 120 16.23 -15.34 -0.08
N GLN A 121 15.82 -15.77 -1.27
CA GLN A 121 16.70 -16.37 -2.28
C GLN A 121 17.31 -15.33 -3.21
N ASN A 122 16.51 -14.38 -3.68
CA ASN A 122 16.93 -13.27 -4.52
C ASN A 122 16.01 -12.06 -4.32
N ALA A 123 16.41 -10.91 -4.87
CA ALA A 123 15.61 -9.70 -4.85
C ALA A 123 15.81 -8.90 -6.14
N ALA A 124 14.72 -8.59 -6.84
CA ALA A 124 14.71 -7.50 -7.82
C ALA A 124 14.59 -6.17 -7.06
N LYS A 125 15.49 -5.22 -7.37
CA LYS A 125 15.64 -3.99 -6.60
C LYS A 125 15.30 -2.77 -7.45
N GLU A 126 14.45 -1.93 -6.90
CA GLU A 126 14.21 -0.56 -7.33
C GLU A 126 14.29 0.37 -6.11
N ARG A 127 14.16 1.68 -6.33
CA ARG A 127 14.39 2.68 -5.27
C ARG A 127 13.47 2.49 -4.05
N ARG A 128 12.16 2.40 -4.26
CA ARG A 128 11.11 2.28 -3.23
C ARG A 128 10.29 0.99 -3.35
N LEU A 129 10.80 0.03 -4.12
CA LEU A 129 10.16 -1.25 -4.39
C LEU A 129 11.23 -2.34 -4.40
N LYS A 130 11.01 -3.41 -3.64
CA LYS A 130 11.78 -4.64 -3.75
C LYS A 130 10.86 -5.84 -3.87
N VAL A 131 11.17 -6.72 -4.82
CA VAL A 131 10.45 -7.99 -5.01
C VAL A 131 11.41 -9.12 -4.64
N TYR A 132 11.12 -9.79 -3.54
CA TYR A 132 11.90 -10.90 -3.01
C TYR A 132 11.29 -12.23 -3.43
N ARG A 133 12.12 -13.17 -3.90
CA ARG A 133 11.71 -14.59 -3.95
C ARG A 133 12.03 -15.22 -2.62
N CYS A 134 11.01 -15.76 -1.98
CA CYS A 134 11.06 -16.27 -0.62
C CYS A 134 10.68 -17.75 -0.58
N ARG A 135 11.22 -18.45 0.42
CA ARG A 135 10.86 -19.84 0.74
C ARG A 135 10.58 -20.00 2.23
N HIS A 136 9.49 -20.67 2.56
CA HIS A 136 9.14 -21.04 3.93
C HIS A 136 8.76 -22.52 3.99
N GLY A 137 9.65 -23.34 4.55
CA GLY A 137 9.58 -24.80 4.42
C GLY A 137 9.64 -25.21 2.94
N VAL A 138 8.59 -25.90 2.47
CA VAL A 138 8.45 -26.33 1.06
C VAL A 138 7.70 -25.32 0.18
N LYS A 139 7.17 -24.24 0.74
CA LYS A 139 6.40 -23.24 0.00
C LYS A 139 7.31 -22.14 -0.53
N GLU A 140 7.19 -21.86 -1.82
CA GLU A 140 7.79 -20.69 -2.44
C GLU A 140 6.73 -19.61 -2.65
N PHE A 141 7.13 -18.35 -2.47
CA PHE A 141 6.25 -17.19 -2.68
C PHE A 141 7.09 -15.93 -2.95
N GLN A 142 6.46 -14.87 -3.45
CA GLN A 142 7.06 -13.56 -3.62
C GLN A 142 6.59 -12.61 -2.52
N LEU A 143 7.54 -11.92 -1.88
CA LEU A 143 7.28 -10.78 -1.02
C LEU A 143 7.59 -9.50 -1.80
N ILE A 144 6.59 -8.64 -1.96
CA ILE A 144 6.69 -7.37 -2.67
C ILE A 144 6.65 -6.25 -1.62
N SER A 145 7.80 -5.69 -1.27
CA SER A 145 7.89 -4.60 -0.30
C SER A 145 7.82 -3.26 -1.02
N ILE A 146 6.78 -2.49 -0.72
CA ILE A 146 6.46 -1.20 -1.32
C ILE A 146 6.63 -0.13 -0.23
N VAL A 147 7.58 0.78 -0.43
CA VAL A 147 7.90 1.83 0.54
C VAL A 147 7.26 3.14 0.11
N ASN A 148 6.38 3.70 0.93
CA ASN A 148 5.72 4.98 0.67
C ASN A 148 6.74 6.15 0.77
N GLY A 149 6.33 7.30 0.25
CA GLY A 149 7.15 8.50 0.11
C GLY A 149 7.60 8.84 -1.31
N LEU A 150 7.89 10.12 -1.51
CA LEU A 150 8.35 10.72 -2.77
C LEU A 150 9.66 11.48 -2.54
N ASP A 151 10.45 11.69 -3.59
CA ASP A 151 11.72 12.44 -3.48
C ASP A 151 11.57 13.90 -3.88
N GLU A 152 10.42 14.27 -4.47
CA GLU A 152 10.12 15.58 -5.02
C GLU A 152 9.97 16.67 -3.95
N HIS A 153 9.57 16.30 -2.73
CA HIS A 153 9.40 17.24 -1.62
C HIS A 153 10.44 16.99 -0.53
N PRO A 154 11.05 18.06 0.04
CA PRO A 154 12.01 17.96 1.13
C PRO A 154 11.32 17.73 2.48
N PHE A 155 10.42 16.75 2.53
CA PHE A 155 9.75 16.37 3.77
C PHE A 155 10.74 15.74 4.76
N GLU A 156 10.54 15.99 6.05
CA GLU A 156 11.37 15.42 7.12
C GLU A 156 11.14 13.90 7.31
N ARG A 157 10.01 13.43 6.79
CA ARG A 157 9.61 12.02 6.77
C ARG A 157 8.84 11.73 5.49
N HIS A 158 8.83 10.47 5.09
CA HIS A 158 8.29 10.02 3.82
C HIS A 158 7.22 8.94 4.02
N THR A 159 6.02 9.22 3.55
CA THR A 159 4.77 8.53 3.90
C THR A 159 3.83 8.45 2.70
N ILE A 160 2.67 7.79 2.83
CA ILE A 160 1.66 7.79 1.77
C ILE A 160 1.08 9.18 1.51
N GLU A 161 1.10 10.05 2.53
CA GLU A 161 0.63 11.43 2.42
C GLU A 161 1.45 12.24 1.41
N ASP A 162 2.74 11.94 1.20
CA ASP A 162 3.57 12.58 0.17
C ASP A 162 2.87 12.54 -1.21
N HIS A 163 2.33 11.37 -1.56
CA HIS A 163 1.63 11.11 -2.81
C HIS A 163 0.29 11.85 -2.89
N LEU A 164 -0.42 11.91 -1.77
CA LEU A 164 -1.69 12.63 -1.69
C LEU A 164 -1.48 14.14 -1.82
N LEU A 165 -0.41 14.65 -1.21
CA LEU A 165 -0.04 16.06 -1.25
C LEU A 165 0.43 16.49 -2.64
N LYS A 166 1.16 15.63 -3.38
CA LYS A 166 1.50 15.87 -4.82
C LYS A 166 0.26 16.17 -5.67
N VAL A 167 -0.90 15.64 -5.29
CA VAL A 167 -2.18 15.93 -5.97
C VAL A 167 -2.92 17.10 -5.33
N ALA A 168 -2.84 17.25 -4.01
CA ALA A 168 -3.44 18.37 -3.29
C ALA A 168 -2.88 19.72 -3.76
N GLU A 169 -1.58 19.83 -4.04
CA GLU A 169 -0.97 21.05 -4.58
C GLU A 169 -1.54 21.50 -5.93
N LYS A 170 -2.13 20.56 -6.69
CA LYS A 170 -2.80 20.87 -7.95
C LYS A 170 -4.21 21.42 -7.73
N LEU A 171 -4.70 21.53 -6.49
CA LEU A 171 -5.99 22.13 -6.16
C LEU A 171 -5.82 23.63 -5.86
N PRO A 172 -6.77 24.48 -6.27
CA PRO A 172 -6.72 25.91 -5.94
C PRO A 172 -6.59 26.12 -4.43
N GLU A 173 -5.78 27.10 -4.01
CA GLU A 173 -5.64 27.55 -2.61
C GLU A 173 -5.05 26.52 -1.63
N VAL A 174 -4.55 25.37 -2.10
CA VAL A 174 -3.72 24.48 -1.27
C VAL A 174 -2.28 24.99 -1.30
N LYS A 175 -1.69 25.23 -0.14
CA LYS A 175 -0.26 25.49 0.03
C LYS A 175 0.32 24.55 1.07
N ILE A 176 1.43 23.92 0.74
CA ILE A 176 2.19 23.11 1.69
C ILE A 176 2.89 24.06 2.67
N SER A 177 2.43 24.03 3.92
CA SER A 177 2.83 24.95 5.00
C SER A 177 3.92 24.37 5.90
N SER A 178 4.25 23.09 5.75
CA SER A 178 5.11 22.34 6.68
C SER A 178 5.86 21.22 5.96
N ASN A 179 7.03 20.85 6.49
CA ASN A 179 7.82 19.72 6.03
C ASN A 179 7.33 18.37 6.60
N ASP A 180 6.24 18.35 7.37
CA ASP A 180 5.61 17.12 7.87
C ASP A 180 4.35 16.78 7.04
N PRO A 181 4.42 15.78 6.14
CA PRO A 181 3.32 15.46 5.24
C PRO A 181 2.06 15.00 5.99
N LYS A 182 2.20 14.32 7.13
CA LYS A 182 1.06 13.88 7.95
C LYS A 182 0.34 15.07 8.57
N LYS A 183 1.09 16.09 8.99
CA LYS A 183 0.53 17.34 9.52
C LYS A 183 -0.23 18.10 8.44
N VAL A 184 0.39 18.32 7.28
CA VAL A 184 -0.23 19.04 6.15
C VAL A 184 -1.48 18.30 5.68
N TRP A 185 -1.43 16.98 5.57
CA TRP A 185 -2.59 16.17 5.19
C TRP A 185 -3.74 16.31 6.18
N ASN A 186 -3.44 16.35 7.48
CA ASN A 186 -4.46 16.55 8.52
C ASN A 186 -5.06 17.96 8.50
N GLU A 187 -4.28 18.99 8.17
CA GLU A 187 -4.78 20.37 7.97
C GLU A 187 -5.76 20.46 6.79
N LEU A 188 -5.62 19.59 5.79
CA LEU A 188 -6.50 19.52 4.61
C LEU A 188 -7.78 18.70 4.82
N LYS A 189 -8.18 18.38 6.06
CA LYS A 189 -9.27 17.43 6.38
C LYS A 189 -10.55 17.63 5.55
N ASP A 190 -10.99 18.87 5.38
CA ASP A 190 -12.22 19.20 4.66
C ASP A 190 -12.08 19.05 3.13
N ARG A 191 -10.84 19.02 2.64
CA ARG A 191 -10.47 18.93 1.23
C ARG A 191 -9.88 17.59 0.81
N GLN A 192 -9.62 16.68 1.76
CA GLN A 192 -9.08 15.34 1.46
C GLN A 192 -9.92 14.60 0.42
N TYR A 193 -11.24 14.79 0.44
CA TYR A 193 -12.12 14.17 -0.56
C TYR A 193 -11.91 14.72 -1.98
N GLU A 194 -11.64 16.02 -2.14
CA GLU A 194 -11.33 16.60 -3.44
C GLU A 194 -10.05 15.98 -4.03
N VAL A 195 -9.07 15.70 -3.17
CA VAL A 195 -7.84 15.00 -3.56
C VAL A 195 -8.16 13.60 -4.08
N TYR A 196 -8.94 12.80 -3.33
CA TYR A 196 -9.34 11.48 -3.79
C TYR A 196 -10.21 11.49 -5.06
N LYS A 197 -11.08 12.49 -5.21
CA LYS A 197 -11.87 12.69 -6.42
C LYS A 197 -10.97 12.98 -7.63
N LYS A 198 -9.99 13.87 -7.46
CA LYS A 198 -9.01 14.16 -8.51
C LYS A 198 -8.17 12.93 -8.85
N LEU A 199 -7.77 12.15 -7.85
CA LEU A 199 -7.06 10.87 -8.06
C LEU A 199 -7.88 9.85 -8.86
N LYS A 200 -9.20 9.77 -8.63
CA LYS A 200 -10.09 8.92 -9.44
C LYS A 200 -10.09 9.34 -10.91
N GLU A 201 -10.08 10.65 -11.18
CA GLU A 201 -10.19 11.24 -12.52
C GLU A 201 -8.84 11.29 -13.28
N THR A 202 -7.72 11.19 -12.57
CA THR A 202 -6.37 11.18 -13.14
C THR A 202 -6.18 10.00 -14.10
N LYS A 203 -5.69 10.28 -15.31
CA LYS A 203 -5.35 9.24 -16.30
C LYS A 203 -4.02 8.54 -16.03
N ASP A 204 -3.12 9.22 -15.33
CA ASP A 204 -1.77 8.74 -15.03
C ASP A 204 -1.59 8.57 -13.51
N ILE A 205 -2.22 7.52 -12.98
CA ILE A 205 -2.08 7.18 -11.55
C ILE A 205 -0.64 6.74 -11.22
N GLU A 206 0.13 6.33 -12.22
CA GLU A 206 1.52 5.88 -12.09
C GLU A 206 2.48 7.04 -11.81
N ASP A 207 2.23 8.24 -12.36
CA ASP A 207 2.97 9.44 -11.95
C ASP A 207 2.77 9.77 -10.46
N VAL A 208 1.57 9.50 -9.93
CA VAL A 208 1.27 9.79 -8.52
C VAL A 208 1.79 8.69 -7.60
N PHE A 209 1.54 7.43 -7.93
CA PHE A 209 1.84 6.25 -7.12
C PHE A 209 2.74 5.24 -7.85
N PRO A 210 3.97 5.62 -8.26
CA PRO A 210 4.78 4.80 -9.15
C PRO A 210 5.13 3.45 -8.52
N GLN A 211 5.59 3.45 -7.26
CA GLN A 211 5.98 2.21 -6.59
C GLN A 211 4.78 1.34 -6.19
N GLN A 212 3.66 1.94 -5.80
CA GLN A 212 2.47 1.19 -5.41
C GLN A 212 1.80 0.57 -6.63
N VAL A 213 1.61 1.32 -7.72
CA VAL A 213 1.01 0.78 -8.95
C VAL A 213 1.88 -0.35 -9.49
N LYS A 214 3.20 -0.16 -9.56
CA LYS A 214 4.12 -1.19 -10.03
C LYS A 214 4.10 -2.44 -9.15
N GLY A 215 4.21 -2.27 -7.82
CA GLY A 215 4.17 -3.39 -6.89
C GLY A 215 2.84 -4.17 -6.91
N LEU A 216 1.72 -3.47 -7.07
CA LEU A 216 0.40 -4.09 -7.15
C LEU A 216 0.13 -4.75 -8.52
N LYS A 217 0.75 -4.28 -9.60
CA LYS A 217 0.76 -5.00 -10.89
C LYS A 217 1.48 -6.35 -10.76
N CYS A 218 2.59 -6.42 -10.03
CA CYS A 218 3.28 -7.70 -9.77
C CYS A 218 2.40 -8.73 -9.04
N LEU A 219 1.41 -8.30 -8.24
CA LEU A 219 0.42 -9.23 -7.65
C LEU A 219 -0.53 -9.84 -8.70
N CYS A 220 -0.76 -9.16 -9.81
CA CYS A 220 -1.77 -9.51 -10.81
C CYS A 220 -1.23 -10.28 -12.02
N GLU A 221 0.07 -10.16 -12.29
CA GLU A 221 0.81 -10.85 -13.36
C GLU A 221 0.97 -12.33 -13.06
#